data_AF-A0AA97IGT7-F1
#
_entry.id   AF-A0AA97IGT7-F1
#
_cell.length_a   1.000
_cell.length_b   1.000
_cell.length_c   1.000
_cell.angle_alpha   90.00
_cell.angle_beta   90.00
_cell.angle_gamma   90.00
#
_symmetry.space_group_name_H-M   'P 1'
#
loop_
_entity.id
_entity.type
_entity.pdbx_description
1 polymer ?
#
loop_
_entity_poly.entity_id
_entity_poly.type
_entity_poly.pdbx_seq_one_letter_code
_entity_poly.pdbx_strand_id
1 'polypeptide(L)'
;MDQINLGVQSALSHSWHRHSDSWMPVRAITSLVNGIKACFGGYSVSALGCLTTKLMKEHPDAWFTDALHKPLSAYNINIPLACERSTCYVFNKIKQLHEIGRSLQVKLVFMQDGSIVPIPMYNSDNSWFPKNLNDEVCRSDHDKRAPGEKIVCRHFAWAYAKNVFGRGKDTFERINTPEKIQSTFADTSNFPYEAADYYQYGIFADGYYFLEGKFSEALAGLVKKYWNMSSGEEKNFYFRSRDDGAIDHAMALRLKKQDGCMKVIFYDPNATLMHRTILLSEPDLAAHIAGEDLQASFLSHGALINIDDGKKFPDECDTQCFGASPNVMSHHIPLAPGHYPEIVRWQMRAS
;
A
#
# COMPACT_ATOMS: atom_id res chain seq x y z
N MET A 1 -9.08 33.98 -13.11
CA MET A 1 -8.80 34.76 -14.33
C MET A 1 -7.37 34.47 -14.72
N ASP A 2 -7.18 33.77 -15.83
CA ASP A 2 -5.86 33.48 -16.41
C ASP A 2 -5.26 34.78 -16.93
N GLN A 3 -4.10 35.21 -16.44
CA GLN A 3 -3.55 36.50 -16.84
C GLN A 3 -2.40 36.43 -17.86
N ILE A 4 -1.70 35.30 -18.05
CA ILE A 4 -0.72 35.19 -19.14
C ILE A 4 -0.61 33.73 -19.61
N ASN A 5 -0.92 33.50 -20.89
CA ASN A 5 -0.66 32.25 -21.60
C ASN A 5 0.68 32.37 -22.33
N LEU A 6 1.70 31.63 -21.90
CA LEU A 6 3.00 31.56 -22.58
C LEU A 6 2.99 30.44 -23.64
N GLY A 7 2.67 30.81 -24.88
CA GLY A 7 2.74 29.91 -26.03
C GLY A 7 4.18 29.75 -26.50
N VAL A 8 4.77 28.57 -26.32
CA VAL A 8 6.15 28.27 -26.74
C VAL A 8 6.22 27.59 -28.12
N GLN A 9 5.07 27.38 -28.74
CA GLN A 9 4.91 26.62 -29.98
C GLN A 9 5.61 27.26 -31.20
N SER A 10 5.60 28.59 -31.28
CA SER A 10 6.31 29.35 -32.33
C SER A 10 7.83 29.34 -32.15
N ALA A 11 8.33 29.13 -30.92
CA ALA A 11 9.76 28.94 -30.66
C ALA A 11 10.20 27.49 -30.94
N LEU A 12 9.29 26.52 -30.83
CA LEU A 12 9.54 25.09 -31.07
C LEU A 12 9.39 24.68 -32.54
N SER A 13 8.58 25.39 -33.33
CA SER A 13 8.34 25.09 -34.76
C SER A 13 9.60 25.24 -35.62
N HIS A 14 10.50 26.17 -35.28
CA HIS A 14 11.74 26.40 -36.02
C HIS A 14 12.81 25.33 -35.73
N SER A 15 12.78 24.70 -34.54
CA SER A 15 13.70 23.63 -34.16
C SER A 15 13.26 22.26 -34.67
N TRP A 16 11.96 22.02 -34.78
CA TRP A 16 11.40 20.77 -35.29
C TRP A 16 11.83 20.44 -36.73
N HIS A 17 11.95 21.47 -37.58
CA HIS A 17 12.19 21.29 -39.01
C HIS A 17 13.67 21.13 -39.42
N ARG A 18 14.62 21.54 -38.57
CA ARG A 18 16.07 21.49 -38.90
C ARG A 18 16.89 20.54 -38.03
N HIS A 19 16.34 20.11 -36.88
CA HIS A 19 17.08 19.33 -35.88
C HIS A 19 16.21 18.27 -35.21
N SER A 20 15.48 17.45 -35.98
CA SER A 20 14.73 16.29 -35.47
C SER A 20 15.55 15.38 -34.53
N ASP A 21 16.87 15.41 -34.70
CA ASP A 21 17.83 14.57 -34.00
C ASP A 21 18.37 15.23 -32.73
N SER A 22 18.18 16.55 -32.56
CA SER A 22 18.64 17.28 -31.38
C SER A 22 17.45 17.73 -30.55
N TRP A 23 17.14 16.91 -29.54
CA TRP A 23 16.08 17.13 -28.55
C TRP A 23 16.48 18.14 -27.46
N MET A 24 17.66 18.76 -27.58
CA MET A 24 18.21 19.69 -26.59
C MET A 24 17.44 21.01 -26.48
N PRO A 25 17.01 21.66 -27.59
CA PRO A 25 16.24 22.91 -27.52
C PRO A 25 14.88 22.74 -26.83
N VAL A 26 14.19 21.63 -27.10
CA VAL A 26 12.91 21.29 -26.45
C VAL A 26 13.11 21.13 -24.95
N ARG A 27 14.12 20.35 -24.54
CA ARG A 27 14.46 20.12 -23.13
C ARG A 27 14.89 21.40 -22.41
N ALA A 28 15.68 22.26 -23.05
CA ALA A 28 16.12 23.53 -22.49
C ALA A 28 14.93 24.48 -22.27
N ILE A 29 14.03 24.56 -23.24
CA ILE A 29 12.83 25.40 -23.17
C ILE A 29 11.86 24.86 -22.10
N THR A 30 11.60 23.56 -22.03
CA THR A 30 10.75 22.96 -20.99
C THR A 30 11.35 23.12 -19.59
N SER A 31 12.67 23.00 -19.45
CA SER A 31 13.36 23.19 -18.17
C SER A 31 13.32 24.65 -17.72
N LEU A 32 13.52 25.60 -18.64
CA LEU A 32 13.40 27.04 -18.38
C LEU A 32 11.98 27.40 -17.92
N VAL A 33 10.97 26.87 -18.61
CA VAL A 33 9.54 27.08 -18.31
C VAL A 33 9.15 26.49 -16.95
N ASN A 34 9.64 25.30 -16.61
CA ASN A 34 9.42 24.70 -15.29
C ASN A 34 10.14 25.48 -14.18
N GLY A 35 11.35 26.01 -14.45
CA GLY A 35 12.05 26.91 -13.55
C GLY A 35 11.27 28.20 -13.28
N ILE A 36 10.71 28.81 -14.32
CA ILE A 36 9.86 30.01 -14.20
C ILE A 36 8.58 29.68 -13.41
N LYS A 37 7.94 28.53 -13.66
CA LYS A 37 6.76 28.08 -12.92
C LYS A 37 7.07 27.89 -11.43
N ALA A 38 8.22 27.30 -11.11
CA ALA A 38 8.68 27.09 -9.75
C ALA A 38 9.02 28.41 -9.02
N CYS A 39 9.56 29.40 -9.74
CA CYS A 39 9.95 30.69 -9.14
C CYS A 39 8.78 31.66 -8.94
N PHE A 40 7.75 31.64 -9.80
CA PHE A 40 6.78 32.74 -9.84
C PHE A 40 5.34 32.41 -9.44
N GLY A 41 4.93 31.13 -9.37
CA GLY A 41 3.62 30.70 -8.85
C GLY A 41 2.37 31.30 -9.53
N GLY A 42 1.47 30.46 -10.07
CA GLY A 42 0.17 30.92 -10.62
C GLY A 42 0.01 30.81 -12.14
N TYR A 43 0.88 30.07 -12.83
CA TYR A 43 0.78 29.82 -14.27
C TYR A 43 0.47 28.35 -14.58
N SER A 44 -0.47 28.13 -15.50
CA SER A 44 -0.64 26.87 -16.24
C SER A 44 0.21 26.95 -17.49
N VAL A 45 1.20 26.05 -17.64
CA VAL A 45 1.97 25.93 -18.88
C VAL A 45 1.92 24.48 -19.33
N SER A 46 1.39 24.25 -20.52
CA SER A 46 1.43 22.95 -21.18
C SER A 46 2.50 22.95 -22.26
N ALA A 47 3.50 22.09 -22.10
CA ALA A 47 4.49 21.80 -23.15
C ALA A 47 4.00 20.73 -24.15
N LEU A 48 2.88 20.07 -23.85
CA LEU A 48 2.28 19.02 -24.66
C LEU A 48 1.03 19.57 -25.33
N GLY A 49 1.10 19.75 -26.64
CA GLY A 49 -0.06 20.10 -27.44
C GLY A 49 -1.00 18.92 -27.61
N CYS A 50 -2.25 19.19 -28.00
CA CYS A 50 -3.24 18.18 -28.36
C CYS A 50 -2.73 17.15 -29.40
N LEU A 51 -1.78 17.57 -30.26
CA LEU A 51 -1.13 16.70 -31.24
C LEU A 51 -0.23 15.63 -30.59
N THR A 52 0.52 15.98 -29.54
CA THR A 52 1.41 15.03 -28.84
C THR A 52 0.60 14.00 -28.05
N THR A 53 -0.45 14.44 -27.37
CA THR A 53 -1.37 13.53 -26.67
C THR A 53 -2.10 12.59 -27.64
N LYS A 54 -2.42 13.06 -28.84
CA LYS A 54 -3.03 12.24 -29.90
C LYS A 54 -2.05 11.19 -30.43
N LEU A 55 -0.81 11.60 -30.77
CA LEU A 55 0.22 10.69 -31.27
C LEU A 55 0.62 9.61 -30.26
N MET A 56 0.70 9.93 -28.96
CA MET A 56 0.98 8.95 -27.90
C MET A 56 -0.14 7.92 -27.75
N LYS A 57 -1.40 8.31 -27.97
CA LYS A 57 -2.55 7.41 -27.96
C LYS A 57 -2.63 6.54 -29.22
N GLU A 58 -2.25 7.08 -30.37
CA GLU A 58 -2.26 6.37 -31.66
C GLU A 58 -1.09 5.39 -31.78
N HIS A 59 0.02 5.63 -31.06
CA HIS A 59 1.24 4.84 -31.13
C HIS A 59 1.86 4.59 -29.74
N PRO A 60 1.20 3.80 -28.87
CA PRO A 60 1.64 3.58 -27.49
C PRO A 60 3.02 2.89 -27.39
N ASP A 61 3.34 2.00 -28.32
CA ASP A 61 4.57 1.19 -28.31
C ASP A 61 5.71 1.80 -29.14
N ALA A 62 5.53 3.03 -29.65
CA ALA A 62 6.56 3.68 -30.43
C ALA A 62 7.69 4.20 -29.53
N TRP A 63 8.92 4.10 -30.00
CA TRP A 63 10.13 4.52 -29.28
C TRP A 63 10.09 5.98 -28.76
N PHE A 64 9.37 6.87 -29.45
CA PHE A 64 9.18 8.26 -29.02
C PHE A 64 8.21 8.38 -27.83
N THR A 65 7.24 7.46 -27.71
CA THR A 65 6.27 7.39 -26.62
C THR A 65 6.95 6.90 -25.34
N ASP A 66 7.82 5.88 -25.43
CA ASP A 66 8.67 5.41 -24.31
C ASP A 66 9.59 6.49 -23.73
N ALA A 67 10.16 7.33 -24.60
CA ALA A 67 11.02 8.43 -24.16
C ALA A 67 10.24 9.57 -23.47
N LEU A 68 8.96 9.75 -23.81
CA LEU A 68 8.06 10.73 -23.21
C LEU A 68 7.42 10.23 -21.90
N HIS A 69 7.36 8.92 -21.68
CA HIS A 69 6.98 8.31 -20.40
C HIS A 69 8.06 8.46 -19.32
N LYS A 70 9.31 8.79 -19.68
CA LYS A 70 10.38 8.98 -18.70
C LYS A 70 10.14 10.26 -17.90
N PRO A 71 10.17 10.21 -16.56
CA PRO A 71 10.00 11.40 -15.73
C PRO A 71 11.09 12.42 -16.05
N LEU A 72 10.66 13.62 -16.45
CA LEU A 72 11.52 14.71 -16.95
C LEU A 72 12.40 15.35 -15.86
N SER A 73 12.12 15.06 -14.59
CA SER A 73 12.84 15.61 -13.44
C SER A 73 13.08 14.51 -12.40
N ALA A 74 14.34 14.27 -12.05
CA ALA A 74 14.70 13.53 -10.84
C ALA A 74 14.90 14.56 -9.72
N TYR A 75 13.99 14.58 -8.75
CA TYR A 75 14.15 15.41 -7.56
C TYR A 75 15.03 14.67 -6.57
N ASN A 76 16.20 15.24 -6.25
CA ASN A 76 17.02 14.72 -5.15
C ASN A 76 16.44 15.24 -3.83
N ILE A 77 15.56 14.44 -3.23
CA ILE A 77 14.87 14.79 -1.99
C ILE A 77 15.74 14.34 -0.82
N ASN A 78 16.17 15.28 0.02
CA ASN A 78 16.71 14.96 1.33
C ASN A 78 15.55 14.52 2.24
N ILE A 79 15.35 13.21 2.38
CA ILE A 79 14.19 12.63 3.10
C ILE A 79 14.14 13.08 4.58
N PRO A 80 15.24 13.05 5.37
CA PRO A 80 15.22 13.60 6.71
C PRO A 80 14.75 15.05 6.79
N LEU A 81 15.25 15.93 5.91
CA LEU A 81 14.86 17.34 5.88
C LEU A 81 13.40 17.52 5.42
N ALA A 82 12.94 16.72 4.46
CA ALA A 82 11.54 16.76 4.04
C ALA A 82 10.59 16.50 5.22
N CYS A 83 10.95 15.58 6.11
CA CYS A 83 10.17 15.21 7.29
C CYS A 83 10.43 16.10 8.52
N GLU A 84 11.21 17.19 8.44
CA GLU A 84 11.53 18.06 9.58
C GLU A 84 10.29 18.68 10.24
N ARG A 85 9.27 18.99 9.43
CA ARG A 85 8.00 19.57 9.90
C ARG A 85 6.96 18.53 10.31
N SER A 86 7.27 17.24 10.23
CA SER A 86 6.39 16.17 10.71
C SER A 86 6.40 16.11 12.25
N THR A 87 5.68 15.14 12.83
CA THR A 87 5.74 14.94 14.29
C THR A 87 7.15 14.59 14.74
N CYS A 88 7.52 14.96 15.99
CA CYS A 88 8.86 14.71 16.54
C CYS A 88 9.25 13.22 16.43
N TYR A 89 8.30 12.31 16.65
CA TYR A 89 8.54 10.87 16.50
C TYR A 89 8.92 10.51 15.05
N VAL A 90 8.17 10.98 14.06
CA VAL A 90 8.45 10.69 12.64
C VAL A 90 9.82 11.23 12.25
N PHE A 91 10.09 12.51 12.52
CA PHE A 91 11.37 13.12 12.18
C PHE A 91 12.55 12.36 12.82
N ASN A 92 12.51 12.14 14.14
CA ASN A 92 13.56 11.43 14.85
C ASN A 92 13.75 10.00 14.33
N LYS A 93 12.65 9.31 13.99
CA LYS A 93 12.73 7.95 13.46
C LYS A 93 13.38 7.92 12.07
N ILE A 94 13.02 8.84 11.19
CA ILE A 94 13.59 8.94 9.84
C ILE A 94 15.05 9.34 9.91
N LYS A 95 15.42 10.30 10.76
CA LYS A 95 16.81 10.67 11.00
C LYS A 95 17.64 9.48 11.50
N GLN A 96 17.16 8.77 12.51
CA GLN A 96 17.81 7.56 13.02
C GLN A 96 18.01 6.50 11.92
N LEU A 97 16.96 6.21 11.14
CA LEU A 97 17.02 5.23 10.07
C LEU A 97 18.02 5.65 8.98
N HIS A 98 18.05 6.94 8.63
CA HIS A 98 19.00 7.48 7.68
C HIS A 98 20.45 7.34 8.19
N GLU A 99 20.71 7.69 9.45
CA GLU A 99 22.04 7.61 10.07
C GLU A 99 22.60 6.18 10.11
N ILE A 100 21.75 5.16 10.28
CA ILE A 100 22.17 3.75 10.22
C ILE A 100 22.23 3.19 8.79
N GLY A 101 22.07 4.03 7.76
CA GLY A 101 22.15 3.63 6.35
C GLY A 101 20.94 2.86 5.85
N ARG A 102 19.75 3.07 6.43
CA ARG A 102 18.51 2.45 5.94
C ARG A 102 18.09 3.01 4.58
N SER A 103 17.64 2.15 3.68
CA SER A 103 16.90 2.58 2.49
C SER A 103 15.56 3.18 2.92
N LEU A 104 15.35 4.44 2.51
CA LEU A 104 14.15 5.20 2.81
C LEU A 104 13.48 5.59 1.49
N GLN A 105 12.15 5.52 1.48
CA GLN A 105 11.32 6.04 0.40
C GLN A 105 10.41 7.11 0.96
N VAL A 106 9.99 8.05 0.13
CA VAL A 106 9.03 9.08 0.53
C VAL A 106 8.00 9.27 -0.58
N LYS A 107 6.72 9.25 -0.21
CA LYS A 107 5.64 9.69 -1.09
C LYS A 107 5.35 11.15 -0.78
N LEU A 108 5.33 12.00 -1.81
CA LEU A 108 4.94 13.39 -1.68
C LEU A 108 3.45 13.52 -1.97
N VAL A 109 2.69 14.02 -1.01
CA VAL A 109 1.26 14.28 -1.15
C VAL A 109 1.06 15.78 -1.34
N PHE A 110 0.35 16.14 -2.42
CA PHE A 110 -0.07 17.50 -2.69
C PHE A 110 -1.44 17.73 -2.08
N MET A 111 -1.50 18.57 -1.05
CA MET A 111 -2.73 18.90 -0.34
C MET A 111 -3.53 19.96 -1.10
N GLN A 112 -4.83 20.08 -0.80
CA GLN A 112 -5.72 21.04 -1.48
C GLN A 112 -5.35 22.50 -1.23
N ASP A 113 -4.70 22.79 -0.10
CA ASP A 113 -4.18 24.12 0.24
C ASP A 113 -2.87 24.47 -0.50
N GLY A 114 -2.39 23.57 -1.37
CA GLY A 114 -1.15 23.72 -2.12
C GLY A 114 0.12 23.33 -1.34
N SER A 115 -0.01 22.91 -0.08
CA SER A 115 1.11 22.37 0.68
C SER A 115 1.51 20.97 0.20
N ILE A 116 2.76 20.60 0.48
CA ILE A 116 3.30 19.27 0.18
C ILE A 116 3.63 18.58 1.50
N VAL A 117 3.04 17.42 1.73
CA VAL A 117 3.25 16.61 2.93
C VAL A 117 3.99 15.33 2.57
N PRO A 118 5.14 15.03 3.20
CA PRO A 118 5.86 13.78 2.96
C PRO A 118 5.28 12.64 3.80
N ILE A 119 5.09 11.49 3.16
CA ILE A 119 4.80 10.22 3.82
C ILE A 119 6.03 9.32 3.69
N PRO A 120 6.85 9.18 4.75
CA PRO A 120 8.03 8.34 4.67
C PRO A 120 7.68 6.86 4.85
N MET A 121 8.40 6.03 4.10
CA MET A 121 8.21 4.60 3.99
C MET A 121 9.56 3.89 4.07
N TYR A 122 9.60 2.72 4.69
CA TYR A 122 10.81 1.92 4.80
C TYR A 122 10.50 0.45 5.02
N ASN A 123 11.43 -0.41 4.64
CA ASN A 123 11.35 -1.84 4.93
C ASN A 123 12.03 -2.18 6.26
N SER A 124 11.64 -3.30 6.87
CA SER A 124 12.22 -3.85 8.10
C SER A 124 13.63 -4.42 7.95
N ASP A 125 14.09 -4.60 6.72
CA ASP A 125 15.50 -4.81 6.38
C ASP A 125 15.90 -3.90 5.18
N ASN A 126 17.16 -4.02 4.74
CA ASN A 126 17.73 -3.30 3.60
C ASN A 126 17.99 -4.22 2.39
N SER A 127 17.49 -5.45 2.42
CA SER A 127 17.79 -6.43 1.38
C SER A 127 17.27 -5.95 0.03
N TRP A 128 18.15 -5.87 -0.96
CA TRP A 128 17.78 -5.50 -2.33
C TRP A 128 16.82 -6.47 -2.98
N PHE A 129 16.93 -7.75 -2.61
CA PHE A 129 16.03 -8.80 -3.07
C PHE A 129 15.30 -9.38 -1.86
N PRO A 130 13.97 -9.23 -1.78
CA PRO A 130 13.20 -9.87 -0.72
C PRO A 130 13.37 -11.39 -0.84
N LYS A 131 13.56 -12.06 0.29
CA LYS A 131 13.56 -13.52 0.32
C LYS A 131 12.12 -14.01 0.32
N ASN A 132 11.78 -14.81 -0.69
CA ASN A 132 10.51 -15.53 -0.74
C ASN A 132 10.73 -16.95 -0.21
N LEU A 133 10.11 -17.27 0.92
CA LEU A 133 10.04 -18.61 1.50
C LEU A 133 8.58 -19.12 1.56
N ASN A 134 7.65 -18.39 0.92
CA ASN A 134 6.27 -18.79 0.77
C ASN A 134 6.19 -20.01 -0.15
N ASP A 135 5.42 -21.03 0.22
CA ASP A 135 5.22 -22.27 -0.55
C ASP A 135 6.48 -23.18 -0.71
N GLU A 136 7.61 -22.79 -0.13
CA GLU A 136 8.90 -23.51 -0.20
C GLU A 136 9.01 -24.67 0.80
N VAL A 137 8.20 -24.66 1.87
CA VAL A 137 8.32 -25.59 3.00
C VAL A 137 7.00 -26.31 3.21
N CYS A 138 7.05 -27.63 3.38
CA CYS A 138 5.91 -28.43 3.84
C CYS A 138 5.95 -28.62 5.36
N ARG A 139 4.78 -28.82 5.96
CA ARG A 139 4.64 -29.34 7.32
C ARG A 139 5.33 -30.69 7.44
N SER A 140 5.78 -31.00 8.65
CA SER A 140 6.41 -32.30 8.94
C SER A 140 5.43 -33.44 8.70
N ASP A 141 5.90 -34.60 8.27
CA ASP A 141 5.10 -35.83 8.17
C ASP A 141 4.54 -36.29 9.53
N HIS A 142 5.07 -35.75 10.64
CA HIS A 142 4.60 -36.00 12.00
C HIS A 142 3.65 -34.92 12.54
N ASP A 143 3.29 -33.90 11.74
CA ASP A 143 2.26 -32.91 12.08
C ASP A 143 0.93 -33.62 12.34
N LYS A 144 0.27 -33.29 13.46
CA LYS A 144 -0.95 -33.97 13.91
C LYS A 144 -2.21 -33.51 13.17
N ARG A 145 -2.14 -32.39 12.44
CA ARG A 145 -3.27 -31.73 11.78
C ARG A 145 -3.24 -31.93 10.27
N ALA A 146 -2.09 -31.69 9.64
CA ALA A 146 -1.96 -31.68 8.18
C ALA A 146 -0.55 -32.09 7.73
N PRO A 147 -0.15 -33.35 7.91
CA PRO A 147 1.18 -33.83 7.54
C PRO A 147 1.44 -33.64 6.04
N GLY A 148 2.62 -33.12 5.70
CA GLY A 148 3.05 -32.89 4.32
C GLY A 148 2.39 -31.72 3.58
N GLU A 149 1.43 -31.01 4.19
CA GLU A 149 0.79 -29.85 3.54
C GLU A 149 1.77 -28.66 3.43
N LYS A 150 1.74 -27.97 2.28
CA LYS A 150 2.57 -26.78 2.05
C LYS A 150 2.21 -25.62 2.98
N ILE A 151 3.24 -24.94 3.46
CA ILE A 151 3.12 -23.71 4.26
C ILE A 151 3.08 -22.53 3.30
N VAL A 152 1.85 -22.07 3.03
CA VAL A 152 1.58 -20.97 2.09
C VAL A 152 1.24 -19.64 2.77
N CYS A 153 0.98 -18.59 1.98
CA CYS A 153 0.82 -17.20 2.39
C CYS A 153 -0.16 -16.99 3.55
N ARG A 154 -1.29 -17.73 3.57
CA ARG A 154 -2.28 -17.69 4.66
C ARG A 154 -1.67 -17.95 6.04
N HIS A 155 -0.75 -18.90 6.14
CA HIS A 155 -0.11 -19.27 7.40
C HIS A 155 0.80 -18.14 7.89
N PHE A 156 1.65 -17.63 7.00
CA PHE A 156 2.55 -16.52 7.31
C PHE A 156 1.80 -15.25 7.68
N ALA A 157 0.78 -14.87 6.90
CA ALA A 157 -0.06 -13.71 7.15
C ALA A 157 -0.75 -13.79 8.51
N TRP A 158 -1.38 -14.93 8.81
CA TRP A 158 -2.04 -15.15 10.09
C TRP A 158 -1.06 -15.10 11.27
N ALA A 159 0.05 -15.82 11.17
CA ALA A 159 1.08 -15.86 12.21
C ALA A 159 1.74 -14.50 12.45
N TYR A 160 1.96 -13.70 11.40
CA TYR A 160 2.44 -12.33 11.53
C TYR A 160 1.41 -11.46 12.27
N ALA A 161 0.14 -11.51 11.85
CA ALA A 161 -0.94 -10.74 12.47
C ALA A 161 -1.15 -11.14 13.95
N LYS A 162 -1.04 -12.44 14.27
CA LYS A 162 -1.08 -12.99 15.64
C LYS A 162 0.24 -12.87 16.39
N ASN A 163 1.24 -12.22 15.82
CA ASN A 163 2.48 -11.85 16.50
C ASN A 163 3.36 -13.03 16.91
N VAL A 164 3.28 -14.13 16.16
CA VAL A 164 4.16 -15.28 16.29
C VAL A 164 5.59 -14.92 15.87
N PHE A 165 5.72 -14.07 14.84
CA PHE A 165 6.95 -13.41 14.42
C PHE A 165 6.59 -11.96 14.02
N GLY A 166 7.55 -11.18 13.52
CA GLY A 166 7.25 -9.84 12.98
C GLY A 166 7.36 -8.70 13.99
N ARG A 167 8.03 -8.90 15.14
CA ARG A 167 8.20 -7.87 16.20
C ARG A 167 9.63 -7.76 16.72
N GLY A 168 10.10 -6.53 16.93
CA GLY A 168 11.33 -6.24 17.67
C GLY A 168 12.61 -6.19 16.83
N LYS A 169 13.79 -6.27 17.46
CA LYS A 169 15.06 -6.30 16.73
C LYS A 169 15.21 -7.59 15.91
N ASP A 170 14.71 -8.70 16.43
CA ASP A 170 14.88 -10.04 15.87
C ASP A 170 13.60 -10.51 15.15
N THR A 171 12.96 -9.57 14.45
CA THR A 171 11.60 -9.66 13.91
C THR A 171 11.35 -10.95 13.12
N PHE A 172 12.33 -11.51 12.41
CA PHE A 172 12.15 -12.68 11.54
C PHE A 172 13.04 -13.88 11.86
N GLU A 173 13.80 -13.86 12.96
CA GLU A 173 14.72 -14.97 13.31
C GLU A 173 14.00 -16.30 13.54
N ARG A 174 12.70 -16.25 13.86
CA ARG A 174 11.83 -17.42 14.06
C ARG A 174 11.45 -18.15 12.78
N ILE A 175 11.61 -17.53 11.62
CA ILE A 175 11.18 -18.10 10.34
C ILE A 175 12.24 -17.95 9.23
N ASN A 176 13.49 -17.67 9.59
CA ASN A 176 14.54 -17.35 8.62
C ASN A 176 15.21 -18.57 7.94
N THR A 177 14.81 -19.79 8.31
CA THR A 177 15.23 -21.04 7.65
C THR A 177 14.04 -22.00 7.47
N PRO A 178 14.11 -22.95 6.52
CA PRO A 178 13.05 -23.94 6.32
C PRO A 178 12.66 -24.72 7.57
N GLU A 179 13.63 -25.14 8.38
CA GLU A 179 13.39 -25.94 9.60
C GLU A 179 12.63 -25.13 10.65
N LYS A 180 12.98 -23.85 10.77
CA LYS A 180 12.30 -22.95 11.71
C LYS A 180 10.89 -22.59 11.24
N ILE A 181 10.69 -22.45 9.94
CA ILE A 181 9.35 -22.32 9.34
C ILE A 181 8.55 -23.57 9.69
N GLN A 182 9.03 -24.77 9.34
CA GLN A 182 8.34 -26.03 9.61
C GLN A 182 8.00 -26.18 11.10
N SER A 183 8.95 -25.90 11.99
CA SER A 183 8.72 -25.93 13.44
C SER A 183 7.71 -24.87 13.92
N THR A 184 7.74 -23.65 13.38
CA THR A 184 6.80 -22.58 13.75
C THR A 184 5.38 -22.93 13.35
N PHE A 185 5.21 -23.61 12.22
CA PHE A 185 3.90 -23.89 11.65
C PHE A 185 3.37 -25.31 11.89
N ALA A 186 4.12 -26.16 12.58
CA ALA A 186 3.82 -27.59 12.83
C ALA A 186 2.48 -27.87 13.54
N ASP A 187 1.86 -26.86 14.18
CA ASP A 187 0.58 -27.01 14.87
C ASP A 187 -0.44 -25.92 14.47
N THR A 188 -0.13 -25.07 13.49
CA THR A 188 -1.09 -24.06 13.02
C THR A 188 -2.28 -24.75 12.36
N SER A 189 -3.51 -24.40 12.67
CA SER A 189 -4.66 -24.87 11.89
C SER A 189 -4.66 -24.18 10.51
N ASN A 190 -5.43 -24.71 9.55
CA ASN A 190 -5.71 -24.04 8.27
C ASN A 190 -6.64 -22.82 8.41
N PHE A 191 -6.84 -22.34 9.63
CA PHE A 191 -7.57 -21.12 9.96
C PHE A 191 -6.75 -19.90 9.47
N PRO A 192 -7.32 -18.95 8.69
CA PRO A 192 -8.75 -18.68 8.56
C PRO A 192 -9.43 -19.20 7.27
N TYR A 193 -8.82 -20.09 6.47
CA TYR A 193 -9.48 -20.62 5.27
C TYR A 193 -10.79 -21.34 5.62
N GLU A 194 -10.76 -22.19 6.65
CA GLU A 194 -11.96 -22.88 7.13
C GLU A 194 -12.97 -21.93 7.80
N ALA A 195 -12.53 -20.83 8.43
CA ALA A 195 -13.47 -19.93 9.08
C ALA A 195 -14.11 -18.90 8.16
N ALA A 196 -13.46 -18.51 7.06
CA ALA A 196 -14.10 -17.64 6.09
C ALA A 196 -15.19 -18.37 5.28
N ASP A 197 -15.01 -19.68 5.06
CA ASP A 197 -15.94 -20.49 4.25
C ASP A 197 -16.90 -21.36 5.11
N TYR A 198 -16.59 -21.66 6.38
CA TYR A 198 -17.48 -22.40 7.29
C TYR A 198 -17.97 -21.56 8.48
N TYR A 199 -19.30 -21.43 8.52
CA TYR A 199 -20.19 -20.85 9.53
C TYR A 199 -19.98 -21.27 11.02
N GLN A 200 -18.93 -22.03 11.37
CA GLN A 200 -18.99 -22.92 12.53
C GLN A 200 -18.35 -22.44 13.84
N TYR A 201 -17.68 -21.29 13.90
CA TYR A 201 -16.92 -20.95 15.12
C TYR A 201 -17.24 -19.60 15.79
N GLY A 202 -18.49 -19.15 15.74
CA GLY A 202 -19.11 -18.28 16.77
C GLY A 202 -18.37 -17.01 17.22
N ILE A 203 -17.37 -16.55 16.47
CA ILE A 203 -16.57 -15.36 16.75
C ILE A 203 -16.59 -14.52 15.48
N PHE A 204 -17.30 -13.39 15.57
CA PHE A 204 -17.39 -12.40 14.51
C PHE A 204 -16.28 -11.36 14.68
N ALA A 205 -15.99 -10.53 13.68
CA ALA A 205 -14.93 -9.52 13.79
C ALA A 205 -15.22 -8.29 12.92
N ASP A 206 -14.48 -7.20 13.04
CA ASP A 206 -14.65 -6.11 12.07
C ASP A 206 -14.12 -6.49 10.68
N GLY A 207 -14.81 -6.03 9.63
CA GLY A 207 -14.46 -6.34 8.25
C GLY A 207 -14.57 -5.14 7.32
N TYR A 208 -13.49 -4.82 6.62
CA TYR A 208 -13.44 -3.74 5.63
C TYR A 208 -13.15 -4.34 4.26
N TYR A 209 -14.17 -4.37 3.41
CA TYR A 209 -14.13 -5.01 2.09
C TYR A 209 -14.08 -3.97 0.99
N PHE A 210 -13.28 -4.18 -0.03
CA PHE A 210 -13.10 -3.22 -1.10
C PHE A 210 -12.94 -3.91 -2.45
N LEU A 211 -13.48 -3.28 -3.49
CA LEU A 211 -13.15 -3.64 -4.86
C LEU A 211 -11.77 -3.13 -5.27
N GLU A 212 -11.27 -3.64 -6.39
CA GLU A 212 -10.06 -3.13 -7.03
C GLU A 212 -10.08 -1.59 -7.13
N GLY A 213 -8.94 -0.96 -6.81
CA GLY A 213 -8.78 0.49 -6.78
C GLY A 213 -9.39 1.19 -5.56
N LYS A 214 -10.08 0.48 -4.66
CA LYS A 214 -10.75 1.07 -3.47
C LYS A 214 -10.02 0.83 -2.14
N PHE A 215 -8.81 0.27 -2.19
CA PHE A 215 -8.00 0.01 -1.00
C PHE A 215 -7.72 1.28 -0.16
N SER A 216 -7.38 2.40 -0.81
CA SER A 216 -7.07 3.65 -0.12
C SER A 216 -8.24 4.17 0.73
N GLU A 217 -9.48 3.98 0.25
CA GLU A 217 -10.69 4.35 0.99
C GLU A 217 -10.89 3.45 2.22
N ALA A 218 -10.69 2.14 2.05
CA ALA A 218 -10.76 1.18 3.15
C ALA A 218 -9.70 1.46 4.23
N LEU A 219 -8.45 1.72 3.81
CA LEU A 219 -7.37 2.08 4.71
C LEU A 219 -7.64 3.42 5.42
N ALA A 220 -8.15 4.42 4.72
CA ALA A 220 -8.51 5.70 5.32
C ALA A 220 -9.62 5.55 6.37
N GLY A 221 -10.65 4.75 6.09
CA GLY A 221 -11.70 4.41 7.06
C GLY A 221 -11.13 3.76 8.32
N LEU A 222 -10.24 2.77 8.15
CA LEU A 222 -9.54 2.10 9.25
C LEU A 222 -8.65 3.03 10.07
N VAL A 223 -7.77 3.78 9.41
CA VAL A 223 -6.85 4.71 10.08
C VAL A 223 -7.63 5.76 10.87
N LYS A 224 -8.70 6.31 10.30
CA LYS A 224 -9.57 7.28 10.99
C LYS A 224 -10.22 6.69 12.23
N LYS A 225 -10.75 5.46 12.16
CA LYS A 225 -11.36 4.77 13.30
C LYS A 225 -10.36 4.58 14.44
N TYR A 226 -9.15 4.15 14.12
CA TYR A 226 -8.13 3.79 15.11
C TYR A 226 -7.13 4.91 15.41
N TRP A 227 -7.30 6.11 14.86
CA TRP A 227 -6.35 7.22 15.00
C TRP A 227 -6.10 7.61 16.46
N ASN A 228 -7.17 7.60 17.27
CA ASN A 228 -7.17 8.07 18.65
C ASN A 228 -6.86 6.96 19.68
N MET A 229 -6.38 5.79 19.24
CA MET A 229 -5.82 4.78 20.14
C MET A 229 -4.68 5.35 21.00
N SER A 230 -4.44 4.76 22.17
CA SER A 230 -3.36 5.18 23.06
C SER A 230 -1.99 4.91 22.43
N SER A 231 -0.98 5.74 22.72
CA SER A 231 0.39 5.49 22.25
C SER A 231 0.87 4.12 22.74
N GLY A 232 1.36 3.28 21.82
CA GLY A 232 1.76 1.89 22.11
C GLY A 232 0.71 0.85 21.71
N GLU A 233 -0.57 1.22 21.62
CA GLU A 233 -1.63 0.31 21.15
C GLU A 233 -1.48 -0.02 19.67
N GLU A 234 -2.00 -1.19 19.31
CA GLU A 234 -1.99 -1.68 17.94
C GLU A 234 -3.24 -2.50 17.62
N LYS A 235 -3.56 -2.58 16.33
CA LYS A 235 -4.63 -3.41 15.77
C LYS A 235 -4.08 -4.19 14.58
N ASN A 236 -4.40 -5.47 14.54
CA ASN A 236 -3.91 -6.41 13.55
C ASN A 236 -5.06 -6.87 12.66
N PHE A 237 -4.79 -6.90 11.36
CA PHE A 237 -5.75 -7.28 10.34
C PHE A 237 -5.16 -8.39 9.48
N TYR A 238 -5.96 -9.42 9.29
CA TYR A 238 -5.73 -10.38 8.23
C TYR A 238 -6.20 -9.76 6.92
N PHE A 239 -5.31 -9.67 5.95
CA PHE A 239 -5.56 -9.00 4.68
C PHE A 239 -5.64 -10.05 3.57
N ARG A 240 -6.83 -10.26 3.00
CA ARG A 240 -7.02 -11.08 1.79
C ARG A 240 -7.11 -10.20 0.56
N SER A 241 -6.48 -10.62 -0.52
CA SER A 241 -6.73 -10.09 -1.85
C SER A 241 -7.02 -11.22 -2.82
N ARG A 242 -8.04 -11.06 -3.67
CA ARG A 242 -8.49 -12.07 -4.61
C ARG A 242 -8.75 -11.45 -5.97
N ASP A 243 -8.14 -12.03 -7.00
CA ASP A 243 -8.46 -11.71 -8.38
C ASP A 243 -9.61 -12.59 -8.89
N ASP A 244 -10.39 -12.08 -9.84
CA ASP A 244 -11.55 -12.77 -10.44
C ASP A 244 -11.15 -14.08 -11.15
N GLY A 245 -9.83 -14.29 -11.37
CA GLY A 245 -9.20 -15.50 -11.90
C GLY A 245 -8.73 -16.56 -10.87
N ALA A 246 -9.19 -16.49 -9.61
CA ALA A 246 -8.99 -17.49 -8.53
C ALA A 246 -7.65 -17.50 -7.78
N ILE A 247 -6.74 -16.55 -8.01
CA ILE A 247 -5.55 -16.40 -7.17
C ILE A 247 -5.97 -15.64 -5.90
N ASP A 248 -6.00 -16.36 -4.76
CA ASP A 248 -6.18 -15.79 -3.42
C ASP A 248 -4.80 -15.59 -2.79
N HIS A 249 -4.51 -14.36 -2.36
CA HIS A 249 -3.29 -14.02 -1.66
C HIS A 249 -3.61 -13.45 -0.29
N ALA A 250 -2.93 -13.99 0.72
CA ALA A 250 -3.10 -13.57 2.11
C ALA A 250 -1.86 -12.81 2.59
N MET A 251 -2.12 -11.69 3.25
CA MET A 251 -1.16 -10.72 3.74
C MET A 251 -1.59 -10.28 5.15
N ALA A 252 -0.79 -9.43 5.79
CA ALA A 252 -1.16 -8.84 7.07
C ALA A 252 -0.96 -7.34 7.06
N LEU A 253 -1.87 -6.63 7.76
CA LEU A 253 -1.78 -5.21 8.00
C LEU A 253 -1.84 -4.95 9.50
N ARG A 254 -0.92 -4.15 10.02
CA ARG A 254 -0.91 -3.74 11.42
C ARG A 254 -0.92 -2.23 11.52
N LEU A 255 -1.84 -1.68 12.30
CA LEU A 255 -1.88 -0.29 12.70
C LEU A 255 -1.27 -0.17 14.09
N LYS A 256 -0.27 0.68 14.29
CA LYS A 256 0.34 0.90 15.60
C LYS A 256 0.45 2.39 15.91
N LYS A 257 -0.15 2.83 17.00
CA LYS A 257 -0.04 4.21 17.47
C LYS A 257 1.34 4.45 18.08
N GLN A 258 1.98 5.53 17.69
CA GLN A 258 3.21 6.05 18.32
C GLN A 258 3.19 7.56 18.29
N ASP A 259 3.12 8.22 19.44
CA ASP A 259 3.36 9.66 19.68
C ASP A 259 2.98 10.58 18.51
N GLY A 260 1.68 10.88 18.39
CA GLY A 260 1.15 11.76 17.33
C GLY A 260 1.14 11.15 15.93
N CYS A 261 1.69 9.96 15.72
CA CYS A 261 1.76 9.25 14.44
C CYS A 261 1.00 7.91 14.49
N MET A 262 0.58 7.42 13.33
CA MET A 262 0.17 6.04 13.10
C MET A 262 1.18 5.35 12.19
N LYS A 263 1.69 4.20 12.63
CA LYS A 263 2.46 3.29 11.78
C LYS A 263 1.50 2.34 11.08
N VAL A 264 1.49 2.35 9.76
CA VAL A 264 0.85 1.32 8.94
C VAL A 264 1.93 0.34 8.53
N ILE A 265 1.85 -0.90 9.00
CA ILE A 265 2.87 -1.92 8.78
C ILE A 265 2.23 -3.04 7.97
N PHE A 266 2.71 -3.21 6.74
CA PHE A 266 2.21 -4.18 5.79
C PHE A 266 3.21 -5.31 5.60
N TYR A 267 2.72 -6.54 5.61
CA TYR A 267 3.52 -7.74 5.45
C TYR A 267 2.95 -8.62 4.33
N ASP A 268 3.74 -8.80 3.27
CA ASP A 268 3.47 -9.70 2.16
C ASP A 268 4.33 -10.97 2.36
N PRO A 269 3.73 -12.17 2.50
CA PRO A 269 4.48 -13.42 2.60
C PRO A 269 5.44 -13.71 1.45
N ASN A 270 5.25 -13.14 0.26
CA ASN A 270 6.21 -13.26 -0.85
C ASN A 270 7.51 -12.49 -0.59
N ALA A 271 7.51 -11.59 0.39
CA ALA A 271 8.68 -10.97 0.97
C ALA A 271 8.86 -11.44 2.43
N THR A 272 8.95 -12.76 2.63
CA THR A 272 8.77 -13.46 3.92
C THR A 272 9.55 -12.88 5.10
N LEU A 273 10.77 -12.38 4.88
CA LEU A 273 11.62 -11.85 5.96
C LEU A 273 11.59 -10.33 6.07
N MET A 274 10.60 -9.68 5.46
CA MET A 274 10.51 -8.24 5.37
C MET A 274 9.07 -7.77 5.53
N HIS A 275 8.88 -6.65 6.22
CA HIS A 275 7.64 -5.89 6.20
C HIS A 275 7.92 -4.45 5.81
N ARG A 276 6.92 -3.81 5.20
CA ARG A 276 6.96 -2.41 4.84
C ARG A 276 6.26 -1.59 5.91
N THR A 277 6.86 -0.48 6.32
CA THR A 277 6.28 0.48 7.26
C THR A 277 6.06 1.81 6.57
N ILE A 278 4.86 2.36 6.70
CA ILE A 278 4.47 3.69 6.28
C ILE A 278 4.14 4.49 7.55
N LEU A 279 4.69 5.70 7.67
CA LEU A 279 4.43 6.57 8.83
C LEU A 279 3.46 7.69 8.43
N LEU A 280 2.29 7.72 9.06
CA LEU A 280 1.30 8.76 8.87
C LEU A 280 1.35 9.74 10.03
N SER A 281 1.61 11.02 9.75
CA SER A 281 1.56 12.09 10.75
C SER A 281 0.13 12.58 11.03
N GLU A 282 -0.80 12.31 10.11
CA GLU A 282 -2.20 12.72 10.17
C GLU A 282 -3.09 11.60 9.57
N PRO A 283 -4.37 11.48 9.99
CA PRO A 283 -5.24 10.40 9.54
C PRO A 283 -5.58 10.50 8.05
N ASP A 284 -5.78 11.71 7.54
CA ASP A 284 -6.24 11.95 6.16
C ASP A 284 -5.17 11.55 5.13
N LEU A 285 -3.91 11.47 5.53
CA LEU A 285 -2.81 10.98 4.68
C LEU A 285 -3.00 9.52 4.24
N ALA A 286 -3.78 8.73 4.98
CA ALA A 286 -4.09 7.35 4.61
C ALA A 286 -4.83 7.25 3.26
N ALA A 287 -5.63 8.25 2.90
CA ALA A 287 -6.36 8.29 1.63
C ALA A 287 -5.45 8.38 0.41
N HIS A 288 -4.16 8.73 0.61
CA HIS A 288 -3.16 8.82 -0.45
C HIS A 288 -2.30 7.56 -0.57
N ILE A 289 -2.54 6.53 0.24
CA ILE A 289 -1.79 5.26 0.18
C ILE A 289 -2.55 4.27 -0.69
N ALA A 290 -1.96 3.89 -1.81
CA ALA A 290 -2.50 2.92 -2.76
C ALA A 290 -1.81 1.55 -2.61
N GLY A 291 -2.30 0.55 -3.34
CA GLY A 291 -1.77 -0.82 -3.27
C GLY A 291 -0.31 -0.91 -3.72
N GLU A 292 0.08 -0.09 -4.69
CA GLU A 292 1.43 -0.01 -5.23
C GLU A 292 2.43 0.51 -4.17
N ASP A 293 1.97 1.40 -3.29
CA ASP A 293 2.80 1.91 -2.18
C ASP A 293 3.12 0.82 -1.15
N LEU A 294 2.33 -0.25 -1.10
CA LEU A 294 2.61 -1.40 -0.24
C LEU A 294 3.67 -2.33 -0.82
N GLN A 295 4.03 -2.15 -2.10
CA GLN A 295 4.79 -3.14 -2.88
C GLN A 295 4.10 -4.51 -2.92
N ALA A 296 2.77 -4.51 -2.83
CA ALA A 296 1.99 -5.74 -2.90
C ALA A 296 2.09 -6.32 -4.31
N SER A 297 2.44 -7.60 -4.38
CA SER A 297 2.58 -8.31 -5.66
C SER A 297 1.25 -8.39 -6.42
N PHE A 298 0.14 -8.46 -5.66
CA PHE A 298 -1.22 -8.58 -6.16
C PHE A 298 -2.19 -7.89 -5.18
N LEU A 299 -2.84 -6.82 -5.62
CA LEU A 299 -3.86 -6.12 -4.84
C LEU A 299 -5.03 -5.73 -5.75
N SER A 300 -6.05 -6.57 -5.76
CA SER A 300 -7.29 -6.42 -6.53
C SER A 300 -8.47 -6.17 -5.56
N HIS A 301 -9.52 -6.98 -5.61
CA HIS A 301 -10.56 -7.02 -4.58
C HIS A 301 -9.97 -7.56 -3.28
N GLY A 302 -10.38 -7.03 -2.14
CA GLY A 302 -9.76 -7.38 -0.88
C GLY A 302 -10.60 -7.15 0.36
N ALA A 303 -10.12 -7.73 1.46
CA ALA A 303 -10.75 -7.68 2.76
C ALA A 303 -9.68 -7.50 3.85
N LEU A 304 -9.92 -6.54 4.75
CA LEU A 304 -9.17 -6.35 5.99
C LEU A 304 -10.05 -6.79 7.15
N ILE A 305 -9.70 -7.93 7.74
CA ILE A 305 -10.47 -8.56 8.82
C ILE A 305 -9.71 -8.37 10.13
N ASN A 306 -10.31 -7.68 11.10
CA ASN A 306 -9.72 -7.50 12.42
C ASN A 306 -9.59 -8.86 13.11
N ILE A 307 -8.43 -9.17 13.68
CA ILE A 307 -8.21 -10.47 14.34
C ILE A 307 -8.07 -10.35 15.86
N ASP A 308 -8.11 -9.14 16.41
CA ASP A 308 -7.92 -8.87 17.84
C ASP A 308 -9.25 -8.76 18.59
N ASP A 309 -10.31 -8.26 17.95
CA ASP A 309 -11.61 -8.01 18.58
C ASP A 309 -12.65 -9.04 18.14
N GLY A 310 -12.58 -10.24 18.73
CA GLY A 310 -13.64 -11.24 18.57
C GLY A 310 -14.96 -10.77 19.19
N LYS A 311 -16.04 -10.86 18.42
CA LYS A 311 -17.40 -10.42 18.76
C LYS A 311 -18.31 -11.60 18.96
N LYS A 312 -19.28 -11.44 19.86
CA LYS A 312 -20.22 -12.51 20.21
C LYS A 312 -21.37 -12.58 19.22
N PHE A 313 -21.77 -11.43 18.67
CA PHE A 313 -22.87 -11.34 17.74
C PHE A 313 -22.48 -10.61 16.44
N PRO A 314 -23.11 -10.95 15.30
CA PRO A 314 -22.79 -10.30 14.03
C PRO A 314 -23.11 -8.81 14.00
N ASP A 315 -24.19 -8.38 14.64
CA ASP A 315 -24.65 -6.99 14.67
C ASP A 315 -23.73 -6.07 15.48
N GLU A 316 -22.82 -6.64 16.27
CA GLU A 316 -21.73 -5.91 16.91
C GLU A 316 -20.63 -5.55 15.91
N CYS A 317 -20.51 -6.23 14.76
CA CYS A 317 -19.46 -6.02 13.77
C CYS A 317 -19.60 -4.66 13.07
N ASP A 318 -18.49 -3.93 12.99
CA ASP A 318 -18.37 -2.79 12.09
C ASP A 318 -17.89 -3.33 10.74
N THR A 319 -18.84 -3.44 9.82
CA THR A 319 -18.61 -3.98 8.49
C THR A 319 -18.86 -2.93 7.43
N GLN A 320 -17.84 -2.66 6.62
CA GLN A 320 -17.88 -1.61 5.60
C GLN A 320 -17.49 -2.18 4.24
N CYS A 321 -18.24 -1.78 3.20
CA CYS A 321 -17.95 -2.13 1.81
C CYS A 321 -17.63 -0.85 1.02
N PHE A 322 -16.52 -0.88 0.30
CA PHE A 322 -16.03 0.23 -0.52
C PHE A 322 -16.09 -0.15 -2.00
N GLY A 323 -16.76 0.67 -2.81
CA GLY A 323 -16.91 0.47 -4.26
C GLY A 323 -18.09 -0.39 -4.71
N ALA A 324 -18.70 -1.18 -3.84
CA ALA A 324 -19.87 -1.99 -4.19
C ALA A 324 -20.78 -2.27 -2.99
N SER A 325 -22.01 -2.70 -3.28
CA SER A 325 -22.91 -3.24 -2.26
C SER A 325 -22.43 -4.61 -1.78
N PRO A 326 -22.80 -5.05 -0.56
CA PRO A 326 -22.38 -6.34 -0.02
C PRO A 326 -22.74 -7.54 -0.90
N ASN A 327 -23.91 -7.52 -1.55
CA ASN A 327 -24.34 -8.58 -2.47
C ASN A 327 -23.43 -8.70 -3.69
N VAL A 328 -22.93 -7.57 -4.19
CA VAL A 328 -22.00 -7.56 -5.32
C VAL A 328 -20.60 -7.96 -4.83
N MET A 329 -20.20 -7.47 -3.65
CA MET A 329 -18.91 -7.78 -3.02
C MET A 329 -18.72 -9.28 -2.79
N SER A 330 -19.76 -10.00 -2.34
CA SER A 330 -19.69 -11.45 -2.06
C SER A 330 -19.44 -12.30 -3.30
N HIS A 331 -19.67 -11.78 -4.52
CA HIS A 331 -19.30 -12.44 -5.76
C HIS A 331 -17.79 -12.38 -6.04
N HIS A 332 -17.12 -11.33 -5.56
CA HIS A 332 -15.70 -11.11 -5.79
C HIS A 332 -14.83 -11.62 -4.64
N ILE A 333 -15.26 -11.41 -3.40
CA ILE A 333 -14.53 -11.82 -2.21
C ILE A 333 -15.45 -12.49 -1.18
N PRO A 334 -15.10 -13.68 -0.64
CA PRO A 334 -15.87 -14.31 0.43
C PRO A 334 -15.91 -13.41 1.66
N LEU A 335 -17.13 -13.11 2.11
CA LEU A 335 -17.35 -12.37 3.34
C LEU A 335 -17.11 -13.30 4.54
N ALA A 336 -16.41 -12.82 5.55
CA ALA A 336 -16.21 -13.53 6.81
C ALA A 336 -17.56 -13.86 7.50
N PRO A 337 -17.61 -14.87 8.40
CA PRO A 337 -18.83 -15.24 9.10
C PRO A 337 -19.51 -14.05 9.74
N GLY A 338 -20.84 -14.06 9.70
CA GLY A 338 -21.67 -12.96 10.20
C GLY A 338 -21.72 -11.75 9.27
N HIS A 339 -20.79 -11.58 8.32
CA HIS A 339 -20.80 -10.42 7.41
C HIS A 339 -21.66 -10.66 6.18
N TYR A 340 -22.74 -11.44 6.28
CA TYR A 340 -23.65 -11.65 5.16
C TYR A 340 -24.72 -10.55 5.11
N PRO A 341 -25.20 -10.20 3.90
CA PRO A 341 -26.14 -9.10 3.68
C PRO A 341 -27.39 -9.11 4.57
N GLU A 342 -27.87 -10.30 4.92
CA GLU A 342 -29.10 -10.51 5.70
C GLU A 342 -28.89 -10.36 7.22
N ILE A 343 -27.65 -10.36 7.69
CA ILE A 343 -27.30 -10.52 9.10
C ILE A 343 -26.75 -9.22 9.72
N VAL A 344 -26.14 -8.33 8.94
CA VAL A 344 -25.44 -7.12 9.44
C VAL A 344 -25.96 -5.83 8.80
N ARG A 345 -25.99 -4.74 9.59
CA ARG A 345 -26.24 -3.38 9.09
C ARG A 345 -25.00 -2.84 8.40
N TRP A 346 -25.10 -2.57 7.11
CA TRP A 346 -23.99 -2.05 6.31
C TRP A 346 -23.96 -0.53 6.28
N GLN A 347 -22.77 0.05 6.43
CA GLN A 347 -22.51 1.42 6.03
C GLN A 347 -21.94 1.43 4.62
N MET A 348 -22.75 1.84 3.65
CA MET A 348 -22.29 2.08 2.29
C MET A 348 -21.71 3.49 2.20
N ARG A 349 -20.42 3.59 1.83
CA ARG A 349 -19.84 4.89 1.46
C ARG A 349 -19.94 5.04 -0.05
N ALA A 350 -20.95 5.79 -0.48
CA ALA A 350 -21.01 6.27 -1.85
C ALA A 350 -19.90 7.33 -2.02
N SER A 351 -18.99 7.08 -2.95
CA SER A 351 -18.02 8.07 -3.45
C SER A 351 -18.71 9.08 -4.33
#